data_AF-A0A950NQK3-F1
#
_entry.id   AF-A0A950NQK3-F1
#
_cell.length_a   1.000
_cell.length_b   1.000
_cell.length_c   1.000
_cell.angle_alpha   90.00
_cell.angle_beta   90.00
_cell.angle_gamma   90.00
#
_symmetry.space_group_name_H-M   'P 1'
#
loop_
_entity.id
_entity.type
_entity.pdbx_description
1 polymer ?
#
loop_
_entity_poly.entity_id
_entity_poly.type
_entity_poly.pdbx_seq_one_letter_code
_entity_poly.pdbx_strand_id
1 'polypeptide(L)'
;MNTPTGGSTTYGQSVVAENGTVFVLAQQPVSGADHTFLLALDESGGLAQLARWDLGAVGFAAGSSSPSVASGVVYAPVGSALIALHQPPVQPLAALSVSPLTLSPTFAPSTFNYTIPCASGTNSVSLTMSAISGGTVQLTAPTSTQPTASQSDTVTLNENNAAVIDATDGQGNSAQYWIRCLPHDFPPITATRSGAGPSPGWYVASVSISPQDPQYGFYAMVLDSNGTPVWYKKGSPDTVNLTPFGHDSLAFMPSAPLFGYGTDPNGAFDLYDLDTSATTPQQMLRTASGPTDLHELFEAPDGSHFMASYELRSGVDLTGLPGVGTYLPPGPNSTIADCVVQDLDTHGNVVWQWDAYDHVDPVKENANPAPATINNQTVWDVYHCNSIDTNGTGDVLVSMRNASAVYDISQSDGNVKWKLGGTPYNKDGAVLLTVQNDPGGGFNLQHDARFAPNGHVTLYDNEDPGASPKKPSRAVEYALDLTAKTAQPVFSFADPANLPSCCMGDFRRYPDGESVIGWGFVIFNGLMASEINAHGADVLDLSLPAGYASYRTVKVPPTTFDVDVLRRTAGS
;
A
#
# COMPACT_ATOMS: atom_id res chain seq x y z
N MET A 1 34.23 -23.12 7.09
CA MET A 1 34.48 -23.32 8.53
C MET A 1 34.57 -24.82 8.80
N ASN A 2 35.68 -25.30 9.34
CA ASN A 2 35.78 -26.69 9.81
C ASN A 2 35.01 -26.83 11.13
N THR A 3 34.18 -27.87 11.24
CA THR A 3 33.42 -28.21 12.44
C THR A 3 34.35 -28.44 13.63
N PRO A 4 34.16 -27.77 14.79
CA PRO A 4 34.84 -28.11 16.02
C PRO A 4 34.41 -29.50 16.50
N THR A 5 35.38 -30.30 16.93
CA THR A 5 35.15 -31.63 17.49
C THR A 5 34.69 -31.50 18.95
N GLY A 6 33.41 -31.78 19.20
CA GLY A 6 32.85 -31.97 20.56
C GLY A 6 31.54 -31.22 20.81
N GLY A 7 30.42 -31.93 20.65
CA GLY A 7 29.05 -31.42 20.81
C GLY A 7 28.32 -31.29 19.46
N SER A 8 27.09 -31.81 19.36
CA SER A 8 26.31 -31.85 18.10
C SER A 8 25.77 -30.47 17.70
N THR A 9 26.67 -29.51 17.46
CA THR A 9 26.30 -28.21 16.93
C THR A 9 26.27 -28.29 15.40
N THR A 10 25.08 -28.18 14.81
CA THR A 10 24.91 -28.13 13.36
C THR A 10 24.78 -26.67 12.93
N TYR A 11 25.61 -26.23 11.99
CA TYR A 11 25.59 -24.86 11.46
C TYR A 11 24.82 -24.83 10.14
N GLY A 12 23.77 -24.00 10.06
CA GLY A 12 22.81 -24.02 8.95
C GLY A 12 23.11 -23.03 7.82
N GLN A 13 23.43 -21.78 8.17
CA GLN A 13 23.75 -20.70 7.24
C GLN A 13 24.73 -19.72 7.88
N SER A 14 25.59 -19.11 7.05
CA SER A 14 26.50 -18.04 7.48
C SER A 14 26.46 -16.88 6.49
N VAL A 15 26.27 -15.67 7.00
CA VAL A 15 26.37 -14.43 6.22
C VAL A 15 27.53 -13.61 6.79
N VAL A 16 28.36 -13.07 5.90
CA VAL A 16 29.45 -12.15 6.27
C VAL A 16 28.93 -10.74 6.02
N ALA A 17 28.79 -9.95 7.08
CA ALA A 17 28.50 -8.52 6.97
C ALA A 17 29.71 -7.75 6.44
N GLU A 18 29.50 -6.57 5.86
CA GLU A 18 30.58 -5.77 5.24
C GLU A 18 31.68 -5.34 6.22
N ASN A 19 31.39 -5.30 7.53
CA ASN A 19 32.37 -5.07 8.60
C ASN A 19 33.13 -6.35 9.04
N GLY A 20 32.99 -7.43 8.28
CA GLY A 20 33.60 -8.73 8.55
C GLY A 20 32.98 -9.53 9.69
N THR A 21 31.86 -9.05 10.26
CA THR A 21 31.10 -9.82 11.26
C THR A 21 30.41 -10.99 10.57
N VAL A 22 30.70 -12.21 11.00
CA VAL A 22 30.03 -13.41 10.50
C VAL A 22 28.87 -13.75 11.41
N PHE A 23 27.65 -13.63 10.87
CA PHE A 23 26.47 -14.15 11.54
C PHE A 23 26.33 -15.63 11.21
N VAL A 24 26.23 -16.45 12.25
CA VAL A 24 26.10 -17.90 12.15
C VAL A 24 24.88 -18.34 12.93
N LEU A 25 23.97 -19.04 12.25
CA LEU A 25 22.90 -19.75 12.92
C LEU A 25 23.37 -21.16 13.29
N ALA A 26 23.27 -21.48 14.57
CA ALA A 26 23.74 -22.73 15.15
C ALA A 26 22.62 -23.43 15.90
N GLN A 27 22.43 -24.73 15.68
CA GLN A 27 21.55 -25.54 16.52
C GLN A 27 22.33 -26.15 17.67
N GLN A 28 21.81 -26.01 18.89
CA GLN A 28 22.37 -26.67 20.06
C GLN A 28 21.25 -27.23 20.96
N PRO A 29 21.39 -28.45 21.48
CA PRO A 29 20.43 -29.00 22.42
C PRO A 29 20.49 -28.25 23.76
N VAL A 30 19.34 -27.71 24.19
CA VAL A 30 19.12 -27.11 25.51
C VAL A 30 17.99 -27.87 26.18
N SER A 31 18.27 -28.50 27.32
CA SER A 31 17.27 -29.22 28.12
C SER A 31 16.46 -30.27 27.34
N GLY A 32 17.06 -30.89 26.31
CA GLY A 32 16.43 -31.94 25.50
C GLY A 32 15.64 -31.44 24.27
N ALA A 33 15.63 -30.13 24.01
CA ALA A 33 15.09 -29.55 22.77
C ALA A 33 16.22 -28.90 21.96
N ASP A 34 16.19 -29.03 20.63
CA ASP A 34 17.15 -28.36 19.75
C ASP A 34 16.78 -26.88 19.63
N HIS A 35 17.58 -26.02 20.26
CA HIS A 35 17.42 -24.58 20.19
C HIS A 35 18.26 -24.00 19.04
N THR A 36 17.72 -22.98 18.39
CA THR A 36 18.45 -22.19 17.38
C THR A 36 19.08 -20.97 18.03
N PHE A 37 20.37 -20.77 17.78
CA PHE A 37 21.16 -19.65 18.29
C PHE A 37 21.64 -18.79 17.14
N LEU A 38 21.51 -17.47 17.28
CA LEU A 38 22.26 -16.51 16.46
C LEU A 38 23.58 -16.20 17.17
N LEU A 39 24.67 -16.41 16.44
CA LEU A 39 26.03 -16.07 16.86
C LEU A 39 26.55 -14.96 15.94
N ALA A 40 27.07 -13.88 16.51
CA ALA A 40 27.76 -12.83 15.75
C ALA A 40 29.27 -12.92 16.04
N LEU A 41 30.06 -13.37 15.07
CA LEU A 41 31.52 -13.54 15.15
C LEU A 41 32.22 -12.32 14.56
N ASP A 42 33.21 -11.75 15.26
CA ASP A 42 34.08 -10.74 14.66
C ASP A 42 35.20 -11.35 13.78
N GLU A 43 35.87 -10.53 12.96
CA GLU A 43 36.99 -10.97 12.09
C GLU A 43 38.18 -11.57 12.86
N SER A 44 38.27 -11.36 14.18
CA SER A 44 39.39 -11.85 14.98
C SER A 44 39.27 -13.34 15.35
N GLY A 45 38.13 -13.98 15.02
CA GLY A 45 37.93 -15.43 15.18
C GLY A 45 37.89 -15.89 16.64
N GLY A 46 37.75 -14.97 17.59
CA GLY A 46 37.73 -15.24 19.02
C GLY A 46 36.31 -15.40 19.56
N LEU A 47 35.95 -16.60 20.03
CA LEU A 47 34.65 -16.87 20.67
C LEU A 47 34.42 -16.14 22.02
N ALA A 48 35.36 -15.29 22.46
CA ALA A 48 35.46 -14.84 23.84
C ALA A 48 34.64 -13.57 24.18
N GLN A 49 34.12 -12.84 23.18
CA GLN A 49 33.27 -11.65 23.40
C GLN A 49 32.04 -11.61 22.47
N LEU A 50 31.42 -12.77 22.25
CA LEU A 50 30.26 -12.87 21.37
C LEU A 50 28.97 -12.49 22.09
N ALA A 51 28.12 -11.73 21.41
CA ALA A 51 26.70 -11.71 21.73
C ALA A 51 26.05 -12.97 21.15
N ARG A 52 25.37 -13.72 22.03
CA ARG A 52 24.66 -14.96 21.71
C ARG A 52 23.20 -14.75 22.07
N TRP A 53 22.32 -15.02 21.13
CA TRP A 53 20.88 -14.94 21.34
C TRP A 53 20.27 -16.32 21.16
N ASP A 54 19.59 -16.81 22.20
CA ASP A 54 18.76 -18.01 22.14
C ASP A 54 17.42 -17.63 21.50
N LEU A 55 17.11 -18.23 20.37
CA LEU A 55 15.89 -17.97 19.61
C LEU A 55 14.83 -19.05 19.86
N GLY A 56 15.11 -20.00 20.75
CA GLY A 56 14.21 -21.09 21.11
C GLY A 56 14.21 -22.25 20.12
N ALA A 57 13.25 -23.17 20.30
CA ALA A 57 13.18 -24.44 19.58
C ALA A 57 12.47 -24.36 18.22
N VAL A 58 12.88 -23.44 17.35
CA VAL A 58 12.32 -23.24 16.00
C VAL A 58 13.25 -23.78 14.91
N GLY A 59 12.70 -24.51 13.95
CA GLY A 59 13.43 -25.09 12.80
C GLY A 59 13.68 -24.09 11.66
N PHE A 60 14.61 -24.43 10.76
CA PHE A 60 14.88 -23.66 9.53
C PHE A 60 13.92 -24.08 8.41
N ALA A 61 13.33 -23.11 7.70
CA ALA A 61 12.85 -23.34 6.35
C ALA A 61 14.04 -23.19 5.37
N ALA A 62 14.34 -24.24 4.61
CA ALA A 62 15.36 -24.16 3.56
C ALA A 62 14.78 -23.39 2.36
N GLY A 63 15.40 -22.27 1.98
CA GLY A 63 15.21 -21.67 0.64
C GLY A 63 14.59 -20.28 0.53
N SER A 64 14.57 -19.44 1.57
CA SER A 64 14.10 -18.05 1.43
C SER A 64 15.15 -17.01 1.84
N SER A 65 15.18 -15.92 1.06
CA SER A 65 15.95 -14.68 1.17
C SER A 65 17.43 -14.69 0.76
N SER A 66 17.68 -14.05 -0.40
CA SER A 66 18.96 -13.40 -0.68
C SER A 66 19.14 -12.25 0.33
N PRO A 67 20.31 -12.09 0.98
CA PRO A 67 20.60 -10.87 1.71
C PRO A 67 20.71 -9.70 0.73
N SER A 68 19.80 -8.73 0.79
CA SER A 68 20.02 -7.42 0.17
C SER A 68 20.99 -6.64 1.06
N VAL A 69 22.12 -6.24 0.50
CA VAL A 69 23.15 -5.45 1.21
C VAL A 69 22.90 -3.95 1.08
N ALA A 70 21.82 -3.53 0.41
CA ALA A 70 21.46 -2.13 0.32
C ALA A 70 20.89 -1.63 1.66
N SER A 71 21.51 -0.60 2.23
CA SER A 71 21.06 0.10 3.46
C SER A 71 21.30 -0.63 4.80
N GLY A 72 22.23 -1.58 4.85
CA GLY A 72 22.72 -2.13 6.12
C GLY A 72 21.74 -3.06 6.85
N VAL A 73 20.82 -3.70 6.13
CA VAL A 73 19.81 -4.62 6.70
C VAL A 73 20.19 -6.07 6.45
N VAL A 74 20.47 -6.83 7.51
CA VAL A 74 20.67 -8.29 7.42
C VAL A 74 19.36 -8.99 7.73
N TYR A 75 18.81 -9.72 6.76
CA TYR A 75 17.64 -10.58 6.96
C TYR A 75 18.06 -12.00 7.35
N ALA A 76 17.55 -12.50 8.47
CA ALA A 76 17.74 -13.88 8.90
C ALA A 76 16.37 -14.53 9.19
N PRO A 77 15.97 -15.58 8.46
CA PRO A 77 14.76 -16.33 8.78
C PRO A 77 14.99 -17.16 10.05
N VAL A 78 14.11 -16.98 11.04
CA VAL A 78 14.13 -17.70 12.33
C VAL A 78 12.71 -18.20 12.59
N GLY A 79 12.48 -19.49 12.37
CA GLY A 79 11.13 -20.07 12.43
C GLY A 79 10.22 -19.47 11.36
N SER A 80 9.12 -18.85 11.79
CA SER A 80 8.14 -18.16 10.93
C SER A 80 8.41 -16.66 10.75
N ALA A 81 9.51 -16.13 11.30
CA ALA A 81 9.79 -14.69 11.32
C ALA A 81 11.08 -14.36 10.54
N LEU A 82 11.09 -13.23 9.83
CA LEU A 82 12.31 -12.60 9.31
C LEU A 82 12.85 -11.63 10.38
N ILE A 83 14.09 -11.82 10.82
CA ILE A 83 14.80 -10.87 11.68
C ILE A 83 15.65 -9.96 10.80
N ALA A 84 15.37 -8.66 10.83
CA ALA A 84 16.14 -7.63 10.14
C ALA A 84 17.08 -6.92 11.13
N LEU A 85 18.39 -7.16 11.06
CA LEU A 85 19.39 -6.39 11.80
C LEU A 85 19.76 -5.14 10.99
N HIS A 86 19.30 -3.97 11.42
CA HIS A 86 19.69 -2.69 10.85
C HIS A 86 21.00 -2.23 11.49
N GLN A 87 22.10 -2.25 10.74
CA GLN A 87 23.21 -1.32 11.01
C GLN A 87 22.73 0.07 10.58
N PRO A 88 22.97 1.14 11.36
CA PRO A 88 22.65 2.48 10.90
C PRO A 88 23.38 2.71 9.56
N PRO A 89 22.67 3.16 8.50
CA PRO A 89 23.29 3.34 7.21
C PRO A 89 24.43 4.36 7.35
N VAL A 90 25.57 4.04 6.74
CA VAL A 90 26.73 4.93 6.73
C VAL A 90 26.31 6.22 6.04
N GLN A 91 26.73 7.36 6.58
CA GLN A 91 26.43 8.69 6.02
C GLN A 91 27.72 9.36 5.51
N PRO A 92 28.35 8.81 4.45
CA PRO A 92 29.66 9.27 4.00
C PRO A 92 29.61 10.56 3.18
N LEU A 93 28.43 11.03 2.77
CA LEU A 93 28.25 12.26 2.02
C LEU A 93 28.00 13.45 2.97
N ALA A 94 28.88 14.45 2.93
CA ALA A 94 28.80 15.64 3.78
C ALA A 94 27.97 16.78 3.16
N ALA A 95 27.97 16.89 1.83
CA ALA A 95 27.19 17.90 1.12
C ALA A 95 26.82 17.40 -0.28
N LEU A 96 25.62 17.80 -0.73
CA LEU A 96 25.12 17.65 -2.08
C LEU A 96 24.32 18.88 -2.47
N SER A 97 24.58 19.42 -3.66
CA SER A 97 23.75 20.46 -4.27
C SER A 97 23.65 20.25 -5.77
N VAL A 98 22.54 20.69 -6.36
CA VAL A 98 22.26 20.62 -7.80
C VAL A 98 21.95 22.02 -8.32
N SER A 99 22.34 22.31 -9.57
CA SER A 99 22.04 23.56 -10.27
C SER A 99 21.82 23.29 -11.77
N PRO A 100 20.88 23.99 -12.45
CA PRO A 100 20.00 25.04 -11.94
C PRO A 100 18.70 24.51 -11.30
N LEU A 101 18.48 23.19 -11.35
CA LEU A 101 17.30 22.53 -10.78
C LEU A 101 17.42 22.38 -9.27
N THR A 102 16.28 22.22 -8.60
CA THR A 102 16.21 22.06 -7.13
C THR A 102 16.11 20.59 -6.76
N LEU A 103 16.95 20.17 -5.82
CA LEU A 103 16.92 18.85 -5.22
C LEU A 103 15.70 18.71 -4.27
N SER A 104 14.95 17.63 -4.41
CA SER A 104 13.83 17.29 -3.51
C SER A 104 13.97 15.86 -2.99
N PRO A 105 13.98 15.64 -1.65
CA PRO A 105 13.94 16.65 -0.60
C PRO A 105 15.27 17.46 -0.53
N THR A 106 15.33 18.45 0.36
CA THR A 106 16.59 19.14 0.65
C THR A 106 17.62 18.14 1.19
N PHE A 107 18.89 18.31 0.81
CA PHE A 107 19.96 17.39 1.19
C PHE A 107 20.04 17.17 2.70
N ALA A 108 20.12 15.90 3.09
CA ALA A 108 20.52 15.45 4.42
C ALA A 108 21.44 14.23 4.28
N PRO A 109 22.50 14.09 5.11
CA PRO A 109 23.42 12.94 5.02
C PRO A 109 22.74 11.57 5.17
N SER A 110 21.59 11.53 5.86
CA SER A 110 20.75 10.35 6.09
C SER A 110 19.73 10.05 4.99
N THR A 111 19.64 10.88 3.94
CA THR A 111 18.70 10.71 2.84
C THR A 111 19.46 10.24 1.60
N PHE A 112 19.01 9.11 1.03
CA PHE A 112 19.71 8.40 -0.05
C PHE A 112 19.01 8.47 -1.40
N ASN A 113 17.77 8.92 -1.44
CA ASN A 113 17.00 9.10 -2.67
C ASN A 113 16.57 10.56 -2.79
N TYR A 114 16.74 11.10 -3.99
CA TYR A 114 16.38 12.45 -4.34
C TYR A 114 15.80 12.49 -5.74
N THR A 115 15.10 13.57 -6.01
CA THR A 115 14.54 13.88 -7.32
C THR A 115 14.87 15.31 -7.72
N ILE A 116 14.81 15.58 -9.02
CA ILE A 116 14.85 16.92 -9.61
C ILE A 116 13.75 17.02 -10.67
N PRO A 117 13.05 18.17 -10.78
CA PRO A 117 12.02 18.37 -11.78
C PRO A 117 12.66 18.67 -13.14
N CYS A 118 12.62 17.70 -14.05
CA CYS A 118 13.23 17.84 -15.37
C CYS A 118 12.22 18.35 -16.40
N ALA A 119 12.71 19.09 -17.41
CA ALA A 119 11.95 19.38 -18.61
C ALA A 119 11.95 18.16 -19.56
N SER A 120 11.03 18.15 -20.52
CA SER A 120 11.00 17.08 -21.52
C SER A 120 12.29 17.03 -22.32
N GLY A 121 12.79 15.81 -22.56
CA GLY A 121 14.05 15.59 -23.24
C GLY A 121 15.25 15.77 -22.32
N THR A 122 16.23 16.54 -22.76
CA THR A 122 17.58 16.55 -22.17
C THR A 122 17.81 17.72 -21.23
N ASN A 123 18.26 17.42 -20.01
CA ASN A 123 18.50 18.37 -18.93
C ASN A 123 19.99 18.38 -18.56
N SER A 124 20.60 19.56 -18.53
CA SER A 124 21.99 19.74 -18.09
C SER A 124 22.00 20.22 -16.64
N VAL A 125 22.63 19.46 -15.75
CA VAL A 125 22.69 19.76 -14.32
C VAL A 125 24.11 19.63 -13.79
N SER A 126 24.53 20.60 -12.98
CA SER A 126 25.77 20.54 -12.22
C SER A 126 25.50 19.95 -10.84
N LEU A 127 26.21 18.88 -10.50
CA LEU A 127 26.19 18.20 -9.21
C LEU A 127 27.46 18.57 -8.46
N THR A 128 27.32 19.21 -7.30
CA THR A 128 28.44 19.49 -6.39
C THR A 128 28.29 18.62 -5.16
N MET A 129 29.32 17.84 -4.86
CA MET A 129 29.30 16.81 -3.82
C MET A 129 30.61 16.81 -3.03
N SER A 130 30.53 16.50 -1.74
CA SER A 130 31.72 16.31 -0.89
C SER A 130 31.50 15.21 0.12
N ALA A 131 32.49 14.34 0.29
CA ALA A 131 32.51 13.33 1.35
C ALA A 131 32.72 13.97 2.72
N ILE A 132 32.41 13.22 3.78
CA ILE A 132 32.90 13.52 5.13
C ILE A 132 34.44 13.48 5.18
N SER A 133 35.02 14.03 6.24
CA SER A 133 36.47 14.09 6.40
C SER A 133 37.11 12.70 6.30
N GLY A 134 38.11 12.55 5.44
CA GLY A 134 38.81 11.28 5.18
C GLY A 134 38.13 10.37 4.16
N GLY A 135 36.91 10.72 3.71
CA GLY A 135 36.16 9.96 2.72
C GLY A 135 36.38 10.42 1.27
N THR A 136 35.67 9.76 0.35
CA THR A 136 35.65 10.08 -1.08
C THR A 136 34.23 10.04 -1.66
N VAL A 137 34.00 10.80 -2.72
CA VAL A 137 32.81 10.78 -3.57
C VAL A 137 33.22 10.48 -5.00
N GLN A 138 32.40 9.70 -5.70
CA GLN A 138 32.53 9.37 -7.11
C GLN A 138 31.14 9.40 -7.74
N LEU A 139 31.01 9.96 -8.94
CA LEU A 139 29.82 9.77 -9.75
C LEU A 139 29.96 8.43 -10.48
N THR A 140 28.95 7.56 -10.42
CA THR A 140 28.94 6.25 -11.10
C THR A 140 27.96 6.17 -12.26
N ALA A 141 26.96 7.05 -12.28
CA ALA A 141 26.06 7.26 -13.41
C ALA A 141 25.67 8.74 -13.52
N PRO A 142 25.37 9.28 -14.72
CA PRO A 142 25.43 8.61 -16.03
C PRO A 142 26.86 8.45 -16.57
N THR A 143 27.84 9.10 -15.94
CA THR A 143 29.27 9.00 -16.26
C THR A 143 30.04 8.63 -15.01
N SER A 144 31.18 7.93 -15.17
CA SER A 144 32.05 7.59 -14.06
C SER A 144 33.15 8.63 -13.88
N THR A 145 33.28 9.21 -12.68
CA THR A 145 34.42 10.08 -12.31
C THR A 145 35.46 9.31 -11.50
N GLN A 146 36.55 9.93 -11.08
CA GLN A 146 37.48 9.32 -10.12
C GLN A 146 37.07 9.67 -8.68
N PRO A 147 37.26 8.77 -7.69
CA PRO A 147 37.03 9.10 -6.29
C PRO A 147 37.87 10.31 -5.83
N THR A 148 37.22 11.31 -5.26
CA THR A 148 37.87 12.52 -4.71
C THR A 148 37.19 12.95 -3.43
N ALA A 149 37.81 13.78 -2.59
CA ALA A 149 37.14 14.29 -1.38
C ALA A 149 35.93 15.18 -1.69
N SER A 150 35.96 15.87 -2.84
CA SER A 150 34.92 16.77 -3.32
C SER A 150 35.07 16.98 -4.82
N GLN A 151 33.95 17.02 -5.55
CA GLN A 151 33.93 17.27 -6.98
C GLN A 151 32.66 18.03 -7.39
N SER A 152 32.74 18.68 -8.55
CA SER A 152 31.61 19.36 -9.17
C SER A 152 31.57 18.99 -10.65
N ASP A 153 30.56 18.22 -11.04
CA ASP A 153 30.45 17.63 -12.38
C ASP A 153 29.15 18.07 -13.04
N THR A 154 29.23 18.41 -14.33
CA THR A 154 28.04 18.67 -15.13
C THR A 154 27.65 17.41 -15.88
N VAL A 155 26.43 16.94 -15.64
CA VAL A 155 25.87 15.74 -16.25
C VAL A 155 24.65 16.08 -17.10
N THR A 156 24.39 15.22 -18.06
CA THR A 156 23.22 15.31 -18.93
C THR A 156 22.25 14.18 -18.57
N LEU A 157 21.04 14.54 -18.15
CA LEU A 157 19.99 13.61 -17.75
C LEU A 157 18.77 13.76 -18.66
N ASN A 158 18.29 12.66 -19.23
CA ASN A 158 16.94 12.61 -19.77
C ASN A 158 15.95 12.23 -18.67
N GLU A 159 14.66 12.42 -18.92
CA GLU A 159 13.60 11.91 -18.05
C GLU A 159 13.84 10.43 -17.71
N ASN A 160 13.58 10.06 -16.45
CA ASN A 160 13.81 8.74 -15.85
C ASN A 160 15.28 8.37 -15.62
N ASN A 161 16.26 9.08 -16.17
CA ASN A 161 17.66 8.82 -15.83
C ASN A 161 17.97 9.25 -14.38
N ALA A 162 18.93 8.57 -13.77
CA ALA A 162 19.51 8.99 -12.49
C ALA A 162 20.97 9.40 -12.64
N ALA A 163 21.37 10.35 -11.80
CA ALA A 163 22.74 10.48 -11.36
C ALA A 163 22.93 9.68 -10.07
N VAL A 164 24.00 8.89 -10.00
CA VAL A 164 24.31 8.04 -8.84
C VAL A 164 25.67 8.43 -8.30
N ILE A 165 25.71 8.73 -7.00
CA ILE A 165 26.92 9.11 -6.28
C ILE A 165 27.26 7.98 -5.33
N ASP A 166 28.44 7.39 -5.49
CA ASP A 166 29.05 6.52 -4.50
C ASP A 166 29.88 7.38 -3.57
N ALA A 167 29.57 7.34 -2.28
CA ALA A 167 30.33 8.02 -1.25
C ALA A 167 30.89 7.00 -0.26
N THR A 168 32.13 7.21 0.19
CA THR A 168 32.87 6.33 1.10
C THR A 168 33.43 7.14 2.26
N ASP A 169 33.43 6.61 3.48
CA ASP A 169 34.09 7.24 4.63
C ASP A 169 35.59 6.89 4.73
N GLY A 170 36.28 7.42 5.74
CA GLY A 170 37.70 7.14 5.96
C GLY A 170 38.00 5.72 6.45
N GLN A 171 36.97 4.92 6.75
CA GLN A 171 37.06 3.52 7.13
C GLN A 171 36.77 2.57 5.96
N GLY A 172 36.40 3.10 4.80
CA GLY A 172 36.08 2.31 3.61
C GLY A 172 34.60 1.90 3.51
N ASN A 173 33.73 2.32 4.43
CA ASN A 173 32.31 2.03 4.34
C ASN A 173 31.64 2.96 3.33
N SER A 174 30.71 2.45 2.53
CA SER A 174 30.11 3.20 1.42
C SER A 174 28.58 3.26 1.44
N ALA A 175 28.03 4.28 0.80
CA ALA A 175 26.61 4.41 0.52
C ALA A 175 26.38 5.07 -0.85
N GLN A 176 25.28 4.70 -1.50
CA GLN A 176 24.84 5.32 -2.74
C GLN A 176 23.77 6.37 -2.52
N TYR A 177 23.89 7.49 -3.23
CA TYR A 177 22.92 8.57 -3.24
C TYR A 177 22.40 8.74 -4.67
N TRP A 178 21.09 8.56 -4.82
CA TRP A 178 20.40 8.54 -6.11
C TRP A 178 19.66 9.84 -6.35
N ILE A 179 19.86 10.45 -7.51
CA ILE A 179 19.20 11.70 -7.91
C ILE A 179 18.47 11.44 -9.23
N ARG A 180 17.14 11.30 -9.16
CA ARG A 180 16.30 10.98 -10.30
C ARG A 180 15.79 12.22 -11.02
N CYS A 181 15.96 12.25 -12.34
CA CYS A 181 15.34 13.22 -13.23
C CYS A 181 13.89 12.78 -13.50
N LEU A 182 12.92 13.39 -12.80
CA LEU A 182 11.51 13.01 -12.95
C LEU A 182 10.96 13.44 -14.30
N PRO A 183 9.98 12.71 -14.87
CA PRO A 183 9.25 13.18 -16.04
C PRO A 183 8.69 14.59 -15.87
N HIS A 184 8.67 15.35 -16.95
CA HIS A 184 8.19 16.75 -16.94
C HIS A 184 6.71 16.89 -16.56
N ASP A 185 5.94 15.82 -16.72
CA ASP A 185 4.54 15.72 -16.34
C ASP A 185 4.33 14.88 -15.08
N PHE A 186 5.38 14.53 -14.33
CA PHE A 186 5.24 13.89 -13.02
C PHE A 186 4.64 14.90 -12.03
N PRO A 187 3.57 14.54 -11.29
CA PRO A 187 2.94 15.44 -10.33
C PRO A 187 3.90 15.73 -9.16
N PRO A 188 4.18 16.99 -8.82
CA PRO A 188 5.06 17.29 -7.70
C PRO A 188 4.42 16.84 -6.39
N ILE A 189 5.18 16.08 -5.60
CA ILE A 189 4.78 15.59 -4.29
C ILE A 189 5.41 16.49 -3.24
N THR A 190 4.58 16.98 -2.31
CA THR A 190 5.04 17.72 -1.13
C THR A 190 4.92 16.81 0.09
N ALA A 191 6.02 16.67 0.83
CA ALA A 191 6.03 15.95 2.10
C ALA A 191 6.24 16.93 3.26
N THR A 192 5.32 16.95 4.21
CA THR A 192 5.43 17.73 5.45
C THR A 192 5.64 16.77 6.60
N ARG A 193 6.80 16.85 7.26
CA ARG A 193 7.15 15.97 8.39
C ARG A 193 7.05 16.73 9.72
N SER A 194 6.54 16.07 10.74
CA SER A 194 6.35 16.60 12.09
C SER A 194 6.90 15.65 13.15
N GLY A 195 7.32 16.22 14.29
CA GLY A 195 7.84 15.42 15.41
C GLY A 195 9.08 14.59 15.04
N ALA A 196 9.07 13.30 15.40
CA ALA A 196 10.13 12.35 15.03
C ALA A 196 10.04 11.89 13.56
N GLY A 197 8.97 12.25 12.86
CA GLY A 197 8.65 11.75 11.54
C GLY A 197 8.01 10.34 11.57
N PRO A 198 7.69 9.81 10.38
CA PRO A 198 7.06 8.50 10.22
C PRO A 198 8.04 7.36 10.56
N SER A 199 7.51 6.19 10.91
CA SER A 199 8.34 4.98 11.00
C SER A 199 8.76 4.49 9.61
N PRO A 200 9.83 3.68 9.50
CA PRO A 200 10.30 3.17 8.22
C PRO A 200 9.24 2.36 7.45
N GLY A 201 9.11 2.63 6.15
CA GLY A 201 8.22 1.89 5.26
C GLY A 201 8.15 2.53 3.88
N TRP A 202 7.45 1.87 2.98
CA TRP A 202 7.17 2.35 1.62
C TRP A 202 5.70 2.76 1.52
N TYR A 203 5.40 3.90 0.91
CA TYR A 203 4.03 4.30 0.61
C TYR A 203 3.73 3.97 -0.84
N VAL A 204 2.77 3.06 -1.05
CA VAL A 204 2.30 2.61 -2.35
C VAL A 204 1.03 3.38 -2.68
N ALA A 205 1.09 4.17 -3.75
CA ALA A 205 -0.02 5.02 -4.16
C ALA A 205 -0.04 5.19 -5.68
N SER A 206 -1.18 5.60 -6.21
CA SER A 206 -1.31 5.99 -7.62
C SER A 206 -2.02 7.32 -7.74
N VAL A 207 -1.58 8.18 -8.66
CA VAL A 207 -2.42 9.32 -9.09
C VAL A 207 -3.49 8.76 -10.01
N SER A 208 -4.75 8.91 -9.61
CA SER A 208 -5.88 8.26 -10.29
C SER A 208 -7.02 9.24 -10.60
N ILE A 209 -6.99 10.45 -10.04
CA ILE A 209 -7.86 11.57 -10.43
C ILE A 209 -7.00 12.76 -10.86
N SER A 210 -7.49 13.49 -11.86
CA SER A 210 -6.91 14.73 -12.36
C SER A 210 -7.99 15.81 -12.55
N PRO A 211 -7.61 17.10 -12.59
CA PRO A 211 -8.52 18.16 -13.04
C PRO A 211 -8.82 18.02 -14.55
N GLN A 212 -9.81 18.78 -15.03
CA GLN A 212 -10.29 18.71 -16.41
C GLN A 212 -9.22 19.07 -17.46
N ASP A 213 -8.33 20.01 -17.14
CA ASP A 213 -7.16 20.37 -17.95
C ASP A 213 -5.89 19.95 -17.19
N PRO A 214 -5.50 18.67 -17.25
CA PRO A 214 -4.41 18.14 -16.45
C PRO A 214 -3.05 18.65 -16.95
N GLN A 215 -2.28 19.21 -16.03
CA GLN A 215 -0.87 19.54 -16.21
C GLN A 215 0.06 18.33 -16.04
N TYR A 216 -0.36 17.33 -15.26
CA TYR A 216 0.43 16.17 -14.86
C TYR A 216 -0.26 14.88 -15.29
N GLY A 217 0.54 13.83 -15.50
CA GLY A 217 0.05 12.50 -15.86
C GLY A 217 -0.39 11.67 -14.66
N PHE A 218 -0.99 10.52 -14.95
CA PHE A 218 -1.27 9.47 -13.97
C PHE A 218 -0.02 8.61 -13.75
N TYR A 219 0.30 8.33 -12.50
CA TYR A 219 1.50 7.58 -12.12
C TYR A 219 1.17 6.62 -10.99
N ALA A 220 1.59 5.36 -11.14
CA ALA A 220 1.81 4.46 -10.02
C ALA A 220 3.17 4.81 -9.38
N MET A 221 3.27 4.77 -8.05
CA MET A 221 4.47 5.19 -7.34
C MET A 221 4.68 4.45 -6.03
N VAL A 222 5.95 4.25 -5.69
CA VAL A 222 6.43 3.81 -4.38
C VAL A 222 7.29 4.92 -3.81
N LEU A 223 6.84 5.50 -2.70
CA LEU A 223 7.48 6.64 -2.03
C LEU A 223 8.22 6.18 -0.77
N ASP A 224 9.34 6.82 -0.45
CA ASP A 224 10.02 6.65 0.83
C ASP A 224 9.41 7.54 1.95
N SER A 225 9.91 7.41 3.17
CA SER A 225 9.53 8.21 4.36
C SER A 225 9.81 9.72 4.26
N ASN A 226 10.40 10.20 3.16
CA ASN A 226 10.51 11.63 2.84
C ASN A 226 9.54 12.07 1.74
N GLY A 227 8.64 11.18 1.28
CA GLY A 227 7.77 11.40 0.13
C GLY A 227 8.51 11.39 -1.22
N THR A 228 9.74 10.87 -1.26
CA THR A 228 10.53 10.78 -2.49
C THR A 228 10.07 9.58 -3.31
N PRO A 229 9.67 9.73 -4.58
CA PRO A 229 9.39 8.58 -5.44
C PRO A 229 10.67 7.83 -5.76
N VAL A 230 10.80 6.63 -5.20
CA VAL A 230 11.95 5.72 -5.45
C VAL A 230 11.68 4.85 -6.66
N TRP A 231 10.43 4.47 -6.86
CA TRP A 231 9.92 3.85 -8.09
C TRP A 231 8.65 4.57 -8.54
N TYR A 232 8.44 4.60 -9.85
CA TYR A 232 7.19 5.07 -10.44
C TYR A 232 7.03 4.53 -11.86
N LYS A 233 5.78 4.50 -12.32
CA LYS A 233 5.42 4.13 -13.69
C LYS A 233 4.28 5.00 -14.19
N LYS A 234 4.44 5.57 -15.39
CA LYS A 234 3.37 6.34 -16.02
C LYS A 234 2.24 5.41 -16.44
N GLY A 235 1.01 5.74 -16.03
CA GLY A 235 -0.21 5.06 -16.46
C GLY A 235 -0.51 5.29 -17.93
N SER A 236 -1.12 4.28 -18.56
CA SER A 236 -1.66 4.38 -19.92
C SER A 236 -2.84 3.41 -20.06
N PRO A 237 -4.10 3.84 -19.87
CA PRO A 237 -4.53 5.22 -19.66
C PRO A 237 -4.24 5.76 -18.24
N ASP A 238 -4.69 5.07 -17.18
CA ASP A 238 -4.48 5.44 -15.76
C ASP A 238 -3.94 4.24 -14.96
N THR A 239 -3.65 4.43 -13.68
CA THR A 239 -3.34 3.35 -12.71
C THR A 239 -4.23 3.50 -11.49
N VAL A 240 -5.05 2.50 -11.21
CA VAL A 240 -6.06 2.53 -10.16
C VAL A 240 -5.83 1.38 -9.20
N ASN A 241 -6.09 1.62 -7.91
CA ASN A 241 -5.97 0.63 -6.84
C ASN A 241 -4.63 -0.12 -6.89
N LEU A 242 -3.54 0.65 -6.92
CA LEU A 242 -2.19 0.11 -6.86
C LEU A 242 -1.99 -0.59 -5.51
N THR A 243 -1.72 -1.89 -5.55
CA THR A 243 -1.49 -2.72 -4.36
C THR A 243 -0.19 -3.50 -4.51
N PRO A 244 0.57 -3.74 -3.43
CA PRO A 244 1.57 -4.81 -3.42
C PRO A 244 0.88 -6.16 -3.73
N PHE A 245 1.61 -7.04 -4.41
CA PHE A 245 1.16 -8.40 -4.67
C PHE A 245 2.37 -9.34 -4.62
N GLY A 246 2.66 -9.91 -3.46
CA GLY A 246 3.93 -10.60 -3.19
C GLY A 246 5.15 -9.68 -3.01
N HIS A 247 6.35 -10.25 -3.19
CA HIS A 247 7.63 -9.53 -3.10
C HIS A 247 8.04 -8.98 -4.47
N ASP A 248 8.50 -7.73 -4.53
CA ASP A 248 8.92 -7.06 -5.78
C ASP A 248 7.87 -7.11 -6.91
N SER A 249 6.59 -7.07 -6.54
CA SER A 249 5.48 -7.11 -7.49
C SER A 249 4.35 -6.20 -7.04
N LEU A 250 3.72 -5.57 -8.03
CA LEU A 250 2.63 -4.61 -7.87
C LEU A 250 1.48 -5.02 -8.77
N ALA A 251 0.25 -4.90 -8.28
CA ALA A 251 -0.94 -5.04 -9.10
C ALA A 251 -1.69 -3.70 -9.18
N PHE A 252 -2.23 -3.37 -10.35
CA PHE A 252 -3.09 -2.19 -10.53
C PHE A 252 -4.04 -2.40 -11.70
N MET A 253 -5.17 -1.73 -11.69
CA MET A 253 -6.09 -1.75 -12.83
C MET A 253 -5.80 -0.58 -13.79
N PRO A 254 -5.53 -0.82 -15.08
CA PRO A 254 -5.38 0.22 -16.09
C PRO A 254 -6.75 0.72 -16.57
N SER A 255 -7.44 1.51 -15.75
CA SER A 255 -8.83 1.96 -16.02
C SER A 255 -8.96 3.48 -16.01
N ALA A 256 -9.50 4.04 -17.10
CA ALA A 256 -9.84 5.45 -17.22
C ALA A 256 -11.13 5.65 -18.04
N PRO A 257 -12.02 6.59 -17.65
CA PRO A 257 -12.00 7.36 -16.41
C PRO A 257 -12.58 6.58 -15.22
N LEU A 258 -12.25 7.00 -13.99
CA LEU A 258 -12.77 6.45 -12.71
C LEU A 258 -14.28 6.65 -12.45
N PHE A 259 -15.08 6.90 -13.49
CA PHE A 259 -16.51 7.14 -13.33
C PHE A 259 -17.30 5.86 -13.58
N GLY A 260 -17.62 5.16 -12.49
CA GLY A 260 -18.59 4.07 -12.48
C GLY A 260 -18.13 2.83 -11.74
N TYR A 261 -19.07 1.91 -11.60
CA TYR A 261 -18.85 0.51 -11.31
C TYR A 261 -18.51 -0.18 -12.64
N GLY A 262 -17.37 -0.86 -12.72
CA GLY A 262 -16.83 -1.34 -14.00
C GLY A 262 -17.67 -2.49 -14.57
N THR A 263 -18.28 -2.31 -15.74
CA THR A 263 -18.92 -3.41 -16.49
C THR A 263 -18.14 -3.79 -17.76
N ASP A 264 -16.90 -3.33 -17.90
CA ASP A 264 -16.05 -3.71 -19.03
C ASP A 264 -15.70 -5.20 -18.89
N PRO A 265 -16.16 -6.08 -19.80
CA PRO A 265 -15.86 -7.50 -19.73
C PRO A 265 -14.34 -7.80 -19.87
N ASN A 266 -13.54 -6.81 -20.28
CA ASN A 266 -12.09 -6.94 -20.40
C ASN A 266 -11.32 -6.31 -19.22
N GLY A 267 -11.99 -5.74 -18.22
CA GLY A 267 -11.36 -5.24 -17.00
C GLY A 267 -10.51 -6.33 -16.32
N ALA A 268 -9.32 -5.96 -15.86
CA ALA A 268 -8.38 -6.83 -15.16
C ALA A 268 -7.36 -6.01 -14.40
N PHE A 269 -6.77 -6.59 -13.35
CA PHE A 269 -5.55 -6.04 -12.77
C PHE A 269 -4.35 -6.55 -13.56
N ASP A 270 -3.46 -5.63 -13.93
CA ASP A 270 -2.15 -5.96 -14.44
C ASP A 270 -1.24 -6.31 -13.25
N LEU A 271 -0.59 -7.47 -13.31
CA LEU A 271 0.51 -7.81 -12.41
C LEU A 271 1.82 -7.34 -13.04
N TYR A 272 2.50 -6.43 -12.34
CA TYR A 272 3.76 -5.82 -12.75
C TYR A 272 4.89 -6.34 -11.88
N ASP A 273 5.82 -7.06 -12.51
CA ASP A 273 7.04 -7.54 -11.89
C ASP A 273 8.11 -6.43 -11.96
N LEU A 274 8.56 -5.99 -10.78
CA LEU A 274 9.50 -4.88 -10.66
C LEU A 274 10.92 -5.23 -11.12
N ASP A 275 11.29 -6.51 -11.12
CA ASP A 275 12.62 -6.99 -11.53
C ASP A 275 12.78 -7.00 -13.05
N THR A 276 11.74 -7.45 -13.74
CA THR A 276 11.70 -7.58 -15.20
C THR A 276 11.19 -6.31 -15.90
N SER A 277 10.69 -5.34 -15.14
CA SER A 277 10.04 -4.12 -15.64
C SER A 277 8.87 -4.42 -16.60
N ALA A 278 8.18 -5.54 -16.41
CA ALA A 278 7.19 -6.02 -17.36
C ALA A 278 5.87 -6.39 -16.67
N THR A 279 4.77 -6.10 -17.36
CA THR A 279 3.52 -6.83 -17.14
C THR A 279 3.63 -8.15 -17.91
N THR A 280 3.44 -9.28 -17.25
CA THR A 280 3.33 -10.56 -17.98
C THR A 280 1.87 -10.76 -18.39
N PRO A 281 1.55 -10.84 -19.69
CA PRO A 281 0.16 -10.97 -20.16
C PRO A 281 -0.54 -12.25 -19.68
N GLN A 282 0.22 -13.29 -19.30
CA GLN A 282 -0.33 -14.50 -18.70
C GLN A 282 -0.74 -14.34 -17.22
N GLN A 283 -0.51 -13.18 -16.60
CA GLN A 283 -0.78 -12.89 -15.18
C GLN A 283 -1.74 -11.70 -14.99
N MET A 284 -2.58 -11.39 -15.99
CA MET A 284 -3.72 -10.51 -15.74
C MET A 284 -4.66 -11.20 -14.74
N LEU A 285 -4.92 -10.56 -13.61
CA LEU A 285 -5.83 -11.07 -12.60
C LEU A 285 -7.25 -10.63 -12.95
N ARG A 286 -8.14 -11.62 -13.04
CA ARG A 286 -9.53 -11.45 -13.45
C ARG A 286 -10.42 -12.31 -12.58
N THR A 287 -11.60 -11.81 -12.32
CA THR A 287 -12.73 -12.62 -11.88
C THR A 287 -13.05 -13.68 -12.93
N ALA A 288 -13.41 -14.88 -12.48
CA ALA A 288 -13.69 -16.01 -13.37
C ALA A 288 -15.01 -15.83 -14.14
N SER A 289 -15.91 -15.01 -13.59
CA SER A 289 -17.16 -14.61 -14.24
C SER A 289 -17.43 -13.11 -14.03
N GLY A 290 -18.11 -12.54 -15.02
CA GLY A 290 -18.45 -11.13 -15.05
C GLY A 290 -17.27 -10.18 -15.22
N PRO A 291 -17.56 -8.87 -15.43
CA PRO A 291 -16.56 -7.81 -15.44
C PRO A 291 -15.84 -7.68 -14.09
N THR A 292 -14.52 -7.77 -14.10
CA THR A 292 -13.69 -7.53 -12.91
C THR A 292 -13.80 -6.07 -12.48
N ASP A 293 -14.11 -5.86 -11.20
CA ASP A 293 -14.19 -4.55 -10.60
C ASP A 293 -12.79 -3.98 -10.26
N LEU A 294 -12.68 -2.66 -10.29
CA LEU A 294 -11.46 -1.90 -10.01
C LEU A 294 -11.14 -1.70 -8.53
N HIS A 295 -12.13 -1.86 -7.63
CA HIS A 295 -11.99 -1.36 -6.27
C HIS A 295 -11.18 -2.27 -5.37
N GLU A 296 -11.16 -3.58 -5.64
CA GLU A 296 -10.50 -4.51 -4.75
C GLU A 296 -9.77 -5.66 -5.43
N LEU A 297 -8.54 -5.85 -4.96
CA LEU A 297 -7.75 -7.05 -5.11
C LEU A 297 -7.08 -7.28 -3.75
N PHE A 298 -7.56 -8.28 -3.02
CA PHE A 298 -6.99 -8.67 -1.73
C PHE A 298 -6.22 -9.97 -1.90
N GLU A 299 -4.91 -9.95 -1.67
CA GLU A 299 -4.07 -11.15 -1.66
C GLU A 299 -4.12 -11.81 -0.27
N ALA A 300 -4.52 -13.08 -0.23
CA ALA A 300 -4.50 -13.88 0.99
C ALA A 300 -3.09 -14.44 1.25
N PRO A 301 -2.73 -14.77 2.51
CA PRO A 301 -1.39 -15.26 2.85
C PRO A 301 -0.96 -16.58 2.15
N ASP A 302 -1.90 -17.36 1.64
CA ASP A 302 -1.66 -18.60 0.90
C ASP A 302 -1.50 -18.38 -0.62
N GLY A 303 -1.57 -17.13 -1.09
CA GLY A 303 -1.49 -16.74 -2.50
C GLY A 303 -2.82 -16.83 -3.24
N SER A 304 -3.92 -17.25 -2.58
CA SER A 304 -5.26 -17.01 -3.11
C SER A 304 -5.54 -15.50 -3.12
N HIS A 305 -6.55 -15.07 -3.86
CA HIS A 305 -6.93 -13.67 -3.89
C HIS A 305 -8.43 -13.48 -4.04
N PHE A 306 -8.92 -12.45 -3.36
CA PHE A 306 -10.31 -12.03 -3.41
C PHE A 306 -10.47 -10.85 -4.36
N MET A 307 -11.49 -10.92 -5.20
CA MET A 307 -11.83 -9.87 -6.16
C MET A 307 -13.34 -9.66 -6.20
N ALA A 308 -13.77 -8.46 -6.58
CA ALA A 308 -15.17 -8.15 -6.86
C ALA A 308 -15.44 -8.17 -8.37
N SER A 309 -16.67 -8.52 -8.75
CA SER A 309 -17.20 -8.49 -10.12
C SER A 309 -18.54 -7.76 -10.12
N TYR A 310 -18.81 -7.00 -11.19
CA TYR A 310 -20.09 -6.31 -11.41
C TYR A 310 -20.94 -7.03 -12.45
N GLU A 311 -21.57 -8.14 -12.04
CA GLU A 311 -22.46 -8.90 -12.91
C GLU A 311 -23.80 -8.19 -13.14
N LEU A 312 -24.21 -8.05 -14.40
CA LEU A 312 -25.49 -7.44 -14.73
C LEU A 312 -26.64 -8.43 -14.51
N ARG A 313 -27.57 -8.10 -13.61
CA ARG A 313 -28.77 -8.89 -13.34
C ARG A 313 -30.03 -8.15 -13.76
N SER A 314 -30.78 -8.74 -14.69
CA SER A 314 -32.05 -8.20 -15.18
C SER A 314 -33.25 -8.83 -14.47
N GLY A 315 -34.40 -8.16 -14.52
CA GLY A 315 -35.65 -8.69 -13.95
C GLY A 315 -35.78 -8.45 -12.45
N VAL A 316 -35.00 -7.51 -11.91
CA VAL A 316 -35.02 -7.16 -10.49
C VAL A 316 -36.14 -6.15 -10.23
N ASP A 317 -36.90 -6.39 -9.16
CA ASP A 317 -37.90 -5.43 -8.69
C ASP A 317 -37.24 -4.37 -7.80
N LEU A 318 -37.10 -3.16 -8.36
CA LEU A 318 -36.58 -2.00 -7.66
C LEU A 318 -37.67 -1.00 -7.26
N THR A 319 -38.93 -1.42 -7.29
CA THR A 319 -40.06 -0.57 -6.92
C THR A 319 -39.87 -0.04 -5.49
N GLY A 320 -39.80 1.28 -5.35
CA GLY A 320 -39.59 1.95 -4.07
C GLY A 320 -38.31 2.77 -4.00
N LEU A 321 -37.33 2.50 -4.87
CA LEU A 321 -36.15 3.38 -5.00
C LEU A 321 -36.56 4.73 -5.63
N PRO A 322 -35.94 5.85 -5.21
CA PRO A 322 -36.17 7.15 -5.81
C PRO A 322 -35.53 7.24 -7.20
N GLY A 323 -36.00 8.20 -8.01
CA GLY A 323 -35.27 8.64 -9.19
C GLY A 323 -34.03 9.46 -8.79
N VAL A 324 -33.00 9.47 -9.64
CA VAL A 324 -31.73 10.16 -9.38
C VAL A 324 -31.36 11.01 -10.59
N GLY A 325 -31.24 12.32 -10.39
CA GLY A 325 -30.98 13.27 -11.48
C GLY A 325 -32.07 13.19 -12.56
N THR A 326 -31.69 12.80 -13.79
CA THR A 326 -32.60 12.62 -14.93
C THR A 326 -33.18 11.21 -15.03
N TYR A 327 -32.72 10.26 -14.22
CA TYR A 327 -33.22 8.90 -14.21
C TYR A 327 -34.51 8.82 -13.39
N LEU A 328 -35.58 8.33 -14.01
CA LEU A 328 -36.86 8.10 -13.35
C LEU A 328 -36.75 6.98 -12.30
N PRO A 329 -37.62 6.96 -11.28
CA PRO A 329 -37.70 5.84 -10.34
C PRO A 329 -37.80 4.48 -11.07
N PRO A 330 -37.02 3.46 -10.65
CA PRO A 330 -37.06 2.15 -11.29
C PRO A 330 -38.29 1.34 -10.86
N GLY A 331 -38.54 0.23 -11.56
CA GLY A 331 -39.73 -0.60 -11.38
C GLY A 331 -39.45 -2.10 -11.35
N PRO A 332 -40.49 -2.95 -11.55
CA PRO A 332 -40.44 -4.40 -11.29
C PRO A 332 -39.63 -5.25 -12.28
N ASN A 333 -38.95 -4.64 -13.25
CA ASN A 333 -38.16 -5.34 -14.27
C ASN A 333 -36.95 -4.50 -14.66
N SER A 334 -36.17 -4.11 -13.65
CA SER A 334 -34.99 -3.28 -13.78
C SER A 334 -33.72 -4.13 -13.86
N THR A 335 -32.62 -3.52 -14.28
CA THR A 335 -31.29 -4.14 -14.30
C THR A 335 -30.44 -3.54 -13.19
N ILE A 336 -29.77 -4.37 -12.40
CA ILE A 336 -28.74 -3.95 -11.44
C ILE A 336 -27.35 -4.37 -11.91
N ALA A 337 -26.33 -3.67 -11.44
CA ALA A 337 -24.98 -4.22 -11.33
C ALA A 337 -24.85 -4.83 -9.95
N ASP A 338 -24.85 -6.17 -9.91
CA ASP A 338 -24.70 -6.92 -8.67
C ASP A 338 -23.24 -6.92 -8.22
N CYS A 339 -23.01 -7.04 -6.92
CA CYS A 339 -21.68 -7.23 -6.38
C CYS A 339 -21.44 -8.72 -6.16
N VAL A 340 -20.54 -9.29 -6.94
CA VAL A 340 -20.14 -10.69 -6.82
C VAL A 340 -18.72 -10.75 -6.28
N VAL A 341 -18.51 -11.35 -5.12
CA VAL A 341 -17.19 -11.54 -4.51
C VAL A 341 -16.71 -12.94 -4.82
N GLN A 342 -15.47 -13.07 -5.31
CA GLN A 342 -14.85 -14.35 -5.65
C GLN A 342 -13.54 -14.52 -4.88
N ASP A 343 -13.35 -15.70 -4.27
CA ASP A 343 -12.07 -16.22 -3.81
C ASP A 343 -11.49 -17.08 -4.92
N LEU A 344 -10.32 -16.70 -5.44
CA LEU A 344 -9.65 -17.33 -6.55
C LEU A 344 -8.36 -17.99 -6.06
N ASP A 345 -8.16 -19.26 -6.43
CA ASP A 345 -6.89 -19.92 -6.16
C ASP A 345 -5.74 -19.29 -6.98
N THR A 346 -4.51 -19.74 -6.73
CA THR A 346 -3.31 -19.26 -7.45
C THR A 346 -3.34 -19.50 -8.97
N HIS A 347 -4.30 -20.27 -9.49
CA HIS A 347 -4.49 -20.54 -10.91
C HIS A 347 -5.70 -19.81 -11.50
N GLY A 348 -6.41 -19.00 -10.70
CA GLY A 348 -7.60 -18.26 -11.11
C GLY A 348 -8.89 -19.09 -11.13
N ASN A 349 -8.93 -20.24 -10.46
CA ASN A 349 -10.17 -21.01 -10.30
C ASN A 349 -10.97 -20.48 -9.10
N VAL A 350 -12.29 -20.38 -9.24
CA VAL A 350 -13.18 -20.01 -8.13
C VAL A 350 -13.20 -21.11 -7.08
N VAL A 351 -12.75 -20.77 -5.87
CA VAL A 351 -12.86 -21.60 -4.66
C VAL A 351 -14.14 -21.28 -3.91
N TRP A 352 -14.53 -20.01 -3.90
CA TRP A 352 -15.75 -19.53 -3.27
C TRP A 352 -16.31 -18.32 -4.02
N GLN A 353 -17.63 -18.18 -4.04
CA GLN A 353 -18.31 -17.04 -4.63
C GLN A 353 -19.50 -16.64 -3.76
N TRP A 354 -19.77 -15.34 -3.69
CA TRP A 354 -20.90 -14.78 -3.00
C TRP A 354 -21.53 -13.64 -3.80
N ASP A 355 -22.85 -13.70 -3.95
CA ASP A 355 -23.63 -12.79 -4.77
C ASP A 355 -24.47 -11.88 -3.86
N ALA A 356 -24.21 -10.57 -3.84
CA ALA A 356 -24.89 -9.64 -2.95
C ALA A 356 -26.42 -9.68 -3.12
N TYR A 357 -26.92 -9.85 -4.35
CA TYR A 357 -28.36 -9.96 -4.62
C TYR A 357 -29.07 -11.08 -3.85
N ASP A 358 -28.38 -12.19 -3.57
CA ASP A 358 -28.98 -13.31 -2.84
C ASP A 358 -29.11 -13.01 -1.34
N HIS A 359 -28.28 -12.10 -0.82
CA HIS A 359 -28.08 -11.88 0.62
C HIS A 359 -28.40 -10.46 1.12
N VAL A 360 -28.56 -9.50 0.22
CA VAL A 360 -28.77 -8.08 0.52
C VAL A 360 -29.94 -7.57 -0.35
N ASP A 361 -30.95 -6.95 0.27
CA ASP A 361 -32.12 -6.44 -0.47
C ASP A 361 -31.76 -5.13 -1.20
N PRO A 362 -31.87 -5.07 -2.55
CA PRO A 362 -31.40 -3.94 -3.35
C PRO A 362 -32.22 -2.66 -3.16
N VAL A 363 -33.40 -2.75 -2.51
CA VAL A 363 -34.27 -1.60 -2.24
C VAL A 363 -34.20 -1.21 -0.78
N LYS A 364 -34.34 -2.17 0.14
CA LYS A 364 -34.47 -1.90 1.58
C LYS A 364 -33.12 -1.68 2.27
N GLU A 365 -32.03 -2.21 1.72
CA GLU A 365 -30.68 -2.03 2.26
C GLU A 365 -29.86 -0.99 1.52
N ASN A 366 -30.42 -0.41 0.46
CA ASN A 366 -29.82 0.68 -0.27
C ASN A 366 -30.10 2.03 0.42
N ALA A 367 -29.08 2.88 0.49
CA ALA A 367 -29.17 4.25 0.97
C ALA A 367 -28.92 5.27 -0.16
N ASN A 368 -28.09 4.91 -1.15
CA ASN A 368 -27.60 5.82 -2.18
C ASN A 368 -27.62 5.12 -3.56
N PRO A 369 -28.77 5.00 -4.24
CA PRO A 369 -28.83 4.28 -5.50
C PRO A 369 -28.13 5.08 -6.60
N ALA A 370 -27.30 4.44 -7.42
CA ALA A 370 -26.54 5.11 -8.46
C ALA A 370 -26.86 4.52 -9.86
N PRO A 371 -27.71 5.18 -10.66
CA PRO A 371 -27.98 4.72 -12.02
C PRO A 371 -26.87 5.13 -12.99
N ALA A 372 -26.59 4.28 -13.97
CA ALA A 372 -25.77 4.59 -15.13
C ALA A 372 -26.43 4.06 -16.41
N THR A 373 -26.04 4.61 -17.56
CA THR A 373 -26.42 4.06 -18.86
C THR A 373 -25.30 3.17 -19.37
N ILE A 374 -25.54 1.86 -19.44
CA ILE A 374 -24.57 0.85 -19.85
C ILE A 374 -25.20 0.06 -20.99
N ASN A 375 -24.50 -0.10 -22.12
CA ASN A 375 -25.03 -0.82 -23.29
C ASN A 375 -26.45 -0.37 -23.71
N ASN A 376 -26.72 0.96 -23.67
CA ASN A 376 -28.01 1.59 -23.96
C ASN A 376 -29.18 1.18 -23.04
N GLN A 377 -28.91 0.61 -21.86
CA GLN A 377 -29.90 0.34 -20.82
C GLN A 377 -29.53 1.07 -19.52
N THR A 378 -30.55 1.43 -18.73
CA THR A 378 -30.33 1.92 -17.37
C THR A 378 -30.00 0.74 -16.46
N VAL A 379 -28.81 0.80 -15.86
CA VAL A 379 -28.34 -0.14 -14.84
C VAL A 379 -28.26 0.62 -13.52
N TRP A 380 -28.71 -0.02 -12.45
CA TRP A 380 -28.66 0.52 -11.09
C TRP A 380 -27.56 -0.15 -10.29
N ASP A 381 -26.62 0.64 -9.80
CA ASP A 381 -25.68 0.19 -8.78
C ASP A 381 -26.27 0.48 -7.40
N VAL A 382 -26.71 -0.60 -6.77
CA VAL A 382 -27.44 -0.60 -5.51
C VAL A 382 -26.55 -0.98 -4.32
N TYR A 383 -25.35 -1.53 -4.57
CA TYR A 383 -24.43 -2.00 -3.54
C TYR A 383 -23.12 -1.22 -3.51
N HIS A 384 -22.48 -1.05 -4.67
CA HIS A 384 -21.19 -0.41 -4.83
C HIS A 384 -20.14 -0.97 -3.86
N CYS A 385 -19.82 -2.26 -4.01
CA CYS A 385 -18.77 -2.89 -3.23
C CYS A 385 -17.43 -2.24 -3.53
N ASN A 386 -16.67 -1.92 -2.48
CA ASN A 386 -15.41 -1.19 -2.63
C ASN A 386 -14.26 -1.65 -1.75
N SER A 387 -14.49 -2.66 -0.90
CA SER A 387 -13.42 -3.36 -0.22
C SER A 387 -13.85 -4.75 0.23
N ILE A 388 -12.87 -5.64 0.25
CA ILE A 388 -12.97 -7.03 0.70
C ILE A 388 -11.78 -7.28 1.62
N ASP A 389 -12.04 -7.86 2.79
CA ASP A 389 -11.00 -8.33 3.71
C ASP A 389 -11.39 -9.68 4.30
N THR A 390 -10.42 -10.42 4.82
CA THR A 390 -10.68 -11.72 5.44
C THR A 390 -10.00 -11.83 6.80
N ASN A 391 -10.50 -12.72 7.64
CA ASN A 391 -9.90 -13.01 8.94
C ASN A 391 -9.49 -14.49 9.03
N GLY A 392 -8.74 -14.83 10.08
CA GLY A 392 -8.28 -16.20 10.31
C GLY A 392 -9.39 -17.21 10.65
N THR A 393 -10.65 -16.79 10.78
CA THR A 393 -11.81 -17.68 10.99
C THR A 393 -12.51 -18.08 9.69
N GLY A 394 -12.06 -17.56 8.54
CA GLY A 394 -12.68 -17.81 7.25
C GLY A 394 -13.97 -17.01 7.05
N ASP A 395 -14.08 -15.82 7.67
CA ASP A 395 -15.14 -14.87 7.32
C ASP A 395 -14.62 -13.79 6.36
N VAL A 396 -15.54 -13.22 5.58
CA VAL A 396 -15.25 -12.21 4.56
C VAL A 396 -15.97 -10.92 4.94
N LEU A 397 -15.21 -9.83 5.11
CA LEU A 397 -15.73 -8.50 5.35
C LEU A 397 -15.91 -7.78 4.02
N VAL A 398 -17.11 -7.26 3.75
CA VAL A 398 -17.42 -6.51 2.53
C VAL A 398 -17.99 -5.14 2.89
N SER A 399 -17.40 -4.09 2.33
CA SER A 399 -17.94 -2.73 2.40
C SER A 399 -18.79 -2.44 1.16
N MET A 400 -20.02 -1.98 1.39
CA MET A 400 -20.95 -1.55 0.34
C MET A 400 -21.24 -0.07 0.50
N ARG A 401 -20.68 0.75 -0.40
CA ARG A 401 -20.79 2.20 -0.36
C ARG A 401 -22.23 2.67 -0.49
N ASN A 402 -23.00 2.07 -1.40
CA ASN A 402 -24.37 2.51 -1.68
C ASN A 402 -25.39 2.00 -0.65
N ALA A 403 -24.99 1.06 0.22
CA ALA A 403 -25.74 0.69 1.43
C ALA A 403 -25.31 1.51 2.67
N SER A 404 -24.19 2.25 2.57
CA SER A 404 -23.52 2.88 3.71
C SER A 404 -23.30 1.93 4.88
N ALA A 405 -22.93 0.69 4.56
CA ALA A 405 -22.85 -0.41 5.51
C ALA A 405 -21.72 -1.38 5.19
N VAL A 406 -21.26 -2.07 6.24
CA VAL A 406 -20.23 -3.11 6.21
C VAL A 406 -20.85 -4.43 6.70
N TYR A 407 -20.49 -5.53 6.05
CA TYR A 407 -21.09 -6.86 6.24
C TYR A 407 -20.00 -7.88 6.54
N ASP A 408 -20.18 -8.68 7.60
CA ASP A 408 -19.37 -9.88 7.85
C ASP A 408 -20.12 -11.11 7.35
N ILE A 409 -19.52 -11.82 6.42
CA ILE A 409 -20.10 -12.94 5.69
C ILE A 409 -19.38 -14.21 6.10
N SER A 410 -20.13 -15.24 6.51
CA SER A 410 -19.52 -16.55 6.74
C SER A 410 -19.20 -17.20 5.40
N GLN A 411 -17.93 -17.54 5.15
CA GLN A 411 -17.57 -18.25 3.92
C GLN A 411 -18.19 -19.67 3.89
N SER A 412 -18.51 -20.24 5.06
CA SER A 412 -19.01 -21.61 5.18
C SER A 412 -20.42 -21.83 4.63
N ASP A 413 -21.29 -20.83 4.75
CA ASP A 413 -22.70 -20.91 4.34
C ASP A 413 -23.20 -19.70 3.54
N GLY A 414 -22.36 -18.66 3.37
CA GLY A 414 -22.66 -17.45 2.63
C GLY A 414 -23.54 -16.45 3.39
N ASN A 415 -24.03 -16.76 4.59
CA ASN A 415 -24.95 -15.86 5.29
C ASN A 415 -24.21 -14.66 5.88
N VAL A 416 -24.88 -13.50 5.84
CA VAL A 416 -24.43 -12.32 6.59
C VAL A 416 -24.61 -12.57 8.09
N LYS A 417 -23.51 -12.57 8.84
CA LYS A 417 -23.50 -12.78 10.30
C LYS A 417 -23.90 -11.51 11.04
N TRP A 418 -23.30 -10.39 10.67
CA TRP A 418 -23.65 -9.08 11.19
C TRP A 418 -23.49 -8.00 10.13
N LYS A 419 -24.24 -6.91 10.33
CA LYS A 419 -24.21 -5.70 9.52
C LYS A 419 -23.99 -4.51 10.42
N LEU A 420 -23.06 -3.64 10.02
CA LEU A 420 -22.76 -2.38 10.68
C LEU A 420 -23.08 -1.22 9.73
N GLY A 421 -23.89 -0.25 10.19
CA GLY A 421 -24.27 0.92 9.39
C GLY A 421 -25.50 0.69 8.51
N GLY A 422 -25.83 1.70 7.71
CA GLY A 422 -26.94 1.68 6.75
C GLY A 422 -28.34 1.61 7.39
N THR A 423 -29.30 1.12 6.60
CA THR A 423 -30.69 0.99 7.02
C THR A 423 -30.87 -0.13 8.07
N PRO A 424 -31.88 -0.04 8.97
CA PRO A 424 -32.15 -1.06 9.98
C PRO A 424 -32.92 -2.26 9.41
N TYR A 425 -32.51 -2.73 8.24
CA TYR A 425 -33.03 -3.91 7.57
C TYR A 425 -31.85 -4.79 7.13
N ASN A 426 -32.03 -6.10 7.19
CA ASN A 426 -31.13 -7.06 6.58
C ASN A 426 -31.92 -8.27 6.09
N LYS A 427 -31.65 -8.72 4.86
CA LYS A 427 -32.35 -9.81 4.19
C LYS A 427 -32.08 -11.18 4.82
N ASP A 428 -30.84 -11.43 5.23
CA ASP A 428 -30.39 -12.70 5.82
C ASP A 428 -30.74 -12.87 7.31
N GLY A 429 -31.29 -11.83 7.94
CA GLY A 429 -31.57 -11.85 9.38
C GLY A 429 -30.32 -11.70 10.24
N ALA A 430 -29.27 -11.06 9.71
CA ALA A 430 -28.02 -10.78 10.40
C ALA A 430 -28.21 -9.99 11.71
N VAL A 431 -27.21 -10.06 12.58
CA VAL A 431 -27.12 -9.17 13.74
C VAL A 431 -26.88 -7.73 13.26
N LEU A 432 -27.83 -6.83 13.51
CA LEU A 432 -27.66 -5.40 13.24
C LEU A 432 -26.91 -4.73 14.40
N LEU A 433 -25.72 -4.20 14.13
CA LEU A 433 -24.91 -3.48 15.10
C LEU A 433 -25.30 -2.01 15.15
N THR A 434 -25.69 -1.53 16.33
CA THR A 434 -26.03 -0.12 16.55
C THR A 434 -24.76 0.66 16.89
N VAL A 435 -24.42 1.64 16.05
CA VAL A 435 -23.37 2.62 16.37
C VAL A 435 -23.82 3.48 17.55
N GLN A 436 -22.99 3.60 18.58
CA GLN A 436 -23.28 4.49 19.71
C GLN A 436 -22.08 5.39 20.02
N ASN A 437 -22.38 6.52 20.65
CA ASN A 437 -21.40 7.53 21.10
C ASN A 437 -20.42 7.99 20.03
N ASP A 438 -20.82 7.90 18.76
CA ASP A 438 -20.01 8.38 17.66
C ASP A 438 -20.30 9.87 17.42
N PRO A 439 -19.28 10.75 17.55
CA PRO A 439 -19.44 12.17 17.23
C PRO A 439 -19.87 12.43 15.78
N GLY A 440 -19.52 11.52 14.87
CA GLY A 440 -19.98 11.54 13.47
C GLY A 440 -21.45 11.10 13.31
N GLY A 441 -22.01 10.40 14.30
CA GLY A 441 -23.36 9.84 14.23
C GLY A 441 -23.48 8.62 13.29
N GLY A 442 -22.39 7.87 13.11
CA GLY A 442 -22.24 6.83 12.10
C GLY A 442 -21.30 7.26 10.98
N PHE A 443 -21.10 6.36 10.02
CA PHE A 443 -20.35 6.62 8.79
C PHE A 443 -21.30 6.57 7.58
N ASN A 444 -20.85 7.15 6.46
CA ASN A 444 -21.62 7.17 5.22
C ASN A 444 -20.72 7.10 4.00
N LEU A 445 -21.14 6.36 2.96
CA LEU A 445 -20.41 6.24 1.69
C LEU A 445 -18.95 5.77 1.86
N GLN A 446 -18.69 4.97 2.90
CA GLN A 446 -17.37 4.60 3.37
C GLN A 446 -16.57 3.74 2.39
N HIS A 447 -15.25 3.72 2.54
CA HIS A 447 -14.31 2.85 1.84
C HIS A 447 -13.42 2.06 2.82
N ASP A 448 -12.76 1.04 2.27
CA ASP A 448 -11.67 0.30 2.92
C ASP A 448 -12.01 -0.26 4.30
N ALA A 449 -13.12 -1.00 4.41
CA ALA A 449 -13.42 -1.70 5.65
C ALA A 449 -12.44 -2.87 5.84
N ARG A 450 -11.76 -2.92 6.99
CA ARG A 450 -10.79 -3.96 7.34
C ARG A 450 -11.06 -4.56 8.70
N PHE A 451 -10.78 -5.85 8.84
CA PHE A 451 -10.67 -6.48 10.15
C PHE A 451 -9.40 -5.99 10.83
N ALA A 452 -9.54 -5.54 12.08
CA ALA A 452 -8.39 -5.32 12.95
C ALA A 452 -8.08 -6.62 13.73
N PRO A 453 -6.80 -6.90 14.06
CA PRO A 453 -6.40 -8.12 14.78
C PRO A 453 -7.06 -8.32 16.15
N ASN A 454 -7.58 -7.25 16.75
CA ASN A 454 -8.30 -7.25 18.02
C ASN A 454 -9.81 -7.52 17.88
N GLY A 455 -10.30 -7.85 16.68
CA GLY A 455 -11.71 -8.08 16.39
C GLY A 455 -12.52 -6.79 16.18
N HIS A 456 -11.86 -5.63 16.11
CA HIS A 456 -12.48 -4.39 15.70
C HIS A 456 -12.58 -4.30 14.18
N VAL A 457 -13.26 -3.27 13.70
CA VAL A 457 -13.32 -2.93 12.27
C VAL A 457 -12.82 -1.51 12.06
N THR A 458 -11.89 -1.34 11.13
CA THR A 458 -11.45 -0.03 10.65
C THR A 458 -12.11 0.29 9.32
N LEU A 459 -12.37 1.56 9.05
CA LEU A 459 -12.85 2.03 7.76
C LEU A 459 -12.51 3.52 7.55
N TYR A 460 -12.57 3.95 6.29
CA TYR A 460 -12.51 5.35 5.92
C TYR A 460 -13.93 5.88 5.66
N ASP A 461 -14.41 6.77 6.51
CA ASP A 461 -15.72 7.40 6.45
C ASP A 461 -15.64 8.65 5.55
N ASN A 462 -16.14 8.53 4.32
CA ASN A 462 -16.06 9.59 3.32
C ASN A 462 -16.99 10.79 3.63
N GLU A 463 -18.13 10.50 4.27
CA GLU A 463 -19.28 11.40 4.42
C GLU A 463 -19.91 11.84 3.08
N ASP A 464 -21.16 12.33 3.11
CA ASP A 464 -21.85 12.80 1.91
C ASP A 464 -21.48 14.27 1.58
N PRO A 465 -20.81 14.55 0.45
CA PRO A 465 -20.48 15.92 0.05
C PRO A 465 -21.70 16.81 -0.22
N GLY A 466 -22.86 16.21 -0.47
CA GLY A 466 -24.15 16.87 -0.69
C GLY A 466 -24.95 17.15 0.58
N ALA A 467 -24.54 16.59 1.73
CA ALA A 467 -25.23 16.77 3.00
C ALA A 467 -25.17 18.22 3.53
N SER A 468 -26.16 18.58 4.35
CA SER A 468 -26.23 19.86 5.05
C SER A 468 -26.67 19.65 6.51
N PRO A 469 -25.82 19.97 7.52
CA PRO A 469 -24.45 20.45 7.39
C PRO A 469 -23.51 19.38 6.83
N LYS A 470 -22.44 19.80 6.16
CA LYS A 470 -21.36 18.89 5.75
C LYS A 470 -20.61 18.41 6.99
N LYS A 471 -20.22 17.15 6.97
CA LYS A 471 -19.35 16.53 7.97
C LYS A 471 -17.98 16.21 7.36
N PRO A 472 -16.92 16.19 8.17
CA PRO A 472 -15.59 15.87 7.67
C PRO A 472 -15.47 14.38 7.39
N SER A 473 -14.75 14.03 6.34
CA SER A 473 -14.25 12.66 6.17
C SER A 473 -13.27 12.32 7.28
N ARG A 474 -13.15 11.03 7.61
CA ARG A 474 -12.32 10.58 8.72
C ARG A 474 -11.93 9.12 8.63
N ALA A 475 -10.77 8.80 9.19
CA ALA A 475 -10.47 7.45 9.63
C ALA A 475 -11.25 7.13 10.91
N VAL A 476 -11.78 5.92 11.04
CA VAL A 476 -12.47 5.46 12.25
C VAL A 476 -12.25 3.97 12.50
N GLU A 477 -12.10 3.60 13.76
CA GLU A 477 -12.10 2.22 14.23
C GLU A 477 -13.27 1.99 15.20
N TYR A 478 -14.06 0.96 14.94
CA TYR A 478 -15.16 0.53 15.78
C TYR A 478 -14.82 -0.72 16.56
N ALA A 479 -14.88 -0.63 17.89
CA ALA A 479 -14.95 -1.80 18.76
C ALA A 479 -16.35 -2.40 18.69
N LEU A 480 -16.44 -3.69 18.39
CA LEU A 480 -17.70 -4.40 18.22
C LEU A 480 -18.04 -5.20 19.47
N ASP A 481 -19.28 -5.10 19.93
CA ASP A 481 -19.87 -6.03 20.90
C ASP A 481 -21.05 -6.74 20.22
N LEU A 482 -20.80 -7.96 19.74
CA LEU A 482 -21.80 -8.77 19.05
C LEU A 482 -22.89 -9.29 20.00
N THR A 483 -22.64 -9.34 21.31
CA THR A 483 -23.63 -9.79 22.30
C THR A 483 -24.61 -8.65 22.62
N ALA A 484 -24.08 -7.45 22.89
CA ALA A 484 -24.88 -6.25 23.08
C ALA A 484 -25.43 -5.68 21.77
N LYS A 485 -24.90 -6.13 20.62
CA LYS A 485 -25.23 -5.67 19.27
C LYS A 485 -24.91 -4.19 19.06
N THR A 486 -23.73 -3.77 19.53
CA THR A 486 -23.29 -2.37 19.49
C THR A 486 -21.92 -2.22 18.87
N ALA A 487 -21.66 -1.07 18.29
CA ALA A 487 -20.34 -0.64 17.83
C ALA A 487 -20.01 0.74 18.43
N GLN A 488 -18.81 0.91 18.97
CA GLN A 488 -18.33 2.17 19.55
C GLN A 488 -17.06 2.61 18.84
N PRO A 489 -16.93 3.88 18.43
CA PRO A 489 -15.66 4.36 17.92
C PRO A 489 -14.63 4.42 19.06
N VAL A 490 -13.50 3.76 18.86
CA VAL A 490 -12.36 3.76 19.80
C VAL A 490 -11.17 4.55 19.26
N PHE A 491 -11.21 4.90 17.98
CA PHE A 491 -10.30 5.83 17.35
C PHE A 491 -11.05 6.59 16.26
N SER A 492 -10.70 7.87 16.09
CA SER A 492 -11.10 8.64 14.92
C SER A 492 -10.10 9.76 14.65
N PHE A 493 -9.84 10.03 13.38
CA PHE A 493 -9.01 11.13 12.92
C PHE A 493 -9.67 11.78 11.70
N ALA A 494 -10.11 13.03 11.84
CA ALA A 494 -10.84 13.74 10.80
C ALA A 494 -9.90 14.50 9.86
N ASP A 495 -10.35 14.73 8.63
CA ASP A 495 -9.64 15.57 7.66
C ASP A 495 -9.26 16.93 8.30
N PRO A 496 -7.99 17.36 8.21
CA PRO A 496 -7.52 18.58 8.86
C PRO A 496 -8.25 19.86 8.39
N ALA A 497 -8.80 19.86 7.17
CA ALA A 497 -9.59 20.97 6.64
C ALA A 497 -11.09 20.86 6.97
N ASN A 498 -11.50 19.82 7.71
CA ASN A 498 -12.87 19.46 8.02
C ASN A 498 -13.76 19.28 6.77
N LEU A 499 -13.23 18.66 5.72
CA LEU A 499 -13.93 18.45 4.45
C LEU A 499 -14.37 16.99 4.26
N PRO A 500 -15.53 16.74 3.63
CA PRO A 500 -15.90 15.41 3.16
C PRO A 500 -15.01 15.01 1.97
N SER A 501 -14.81 13.70 1.82
CA SER A 501 -14.17 13.09 0.65
C SER A 501 -15.26 12.56 -0.26
N CYS A 502 -15.24 12.87 -1.56
CA CYS A 502 -16.35 12.45 -2.41
C CYS A 502 -16.37 10.93 -2.69
N CYS A 503 -15.20 10.30 -2.69
CA CYS A 503 -15.01 8.87 -2.94
C CYS A 503 -13.55 8.47 -2.65
N MET A 504 -13.29 7.16 -2.72
CA MET A 504 -11.95 6.58 -2.55
C MET A 504 -11.42 6.78 -1.12
N GLY A 505 -10.13 6.53 -0.93
CA GLY A 505 -9.47 6.63 0.36
C GLY A 505 -9.46 5.31 1.12
N ASP A 506 -8.62 5.28 2.16
CA ASP A 506 -8.35 4.09 2.96
C ASP A 506 -7.89 4.45 4.37
N PHE A 507 -8.05 3.49 5.28
CA PHE A 507 -7.54 3.62 6.63
C PHE A 507 -6.95 2.28 7.10
N ARG A 508 -5.61 2.26 7.22
CA ARG A 508 -4.84 1.07 7.59
C ARG A 508 -4.16 1.28 8.93
N ARG A 509 -4.29 0.27 9.80
CA ARG A 509 -3.54 0.16 11.06
C ARG A 509 -2.46 -0.90 10.97
N TYR A 510 -1.34 -0.61 11.62
CA TYR A 510 -0.16 -1.47 11.59
C TYR A 510 0.17 -2.01 12.99
N PRO A 511 0.92 -3.14 13.09
CA PRO A 511 1.24 -3.78 14.37
C PRO A 511 2.02 -2.92 15.37
N ASP A 512 2.71 -1.89 14.90
CA ASP A 512 3.42 -0.90 15.72
C ASP A 512 2.50 0.16 16.36
N GLY A 513 1.19 0.10 16.06
CA GLY A 513 0.18 1.04 16.53
C GLY A 513 0.07 2.30 15.68
N GLU A 514 0.89 2.44 14.64
CA GLU A 514 0.77 3.51 13.68
C GLU A 514 -0.36 3.24 12.68
N SER A 515 -0.71 4.27 11.93
CA SER A 515 -1.73 4.18 10.91
C SER A 515 -1.49 5.15 9.77
N VAL A 516 -1.95 4.77 8.59
CA VAL A 516 -1.95 5.63 7.41
C VAL A 516 -3.37 5.82 6.95
N ILE A 517 -3.70 7.07 6.64
CA ILE A 517 -4.98 7.50 6.12
C ILE A 517 -4.72 7.97 4.69
N GLY A 518 -5.26 7.28 3.70
CA GLY A 518 -5.37 7.80 2.33
C GLY A 518 -6.66 8.60 2.22
N TRP A 519 -6.56 9.89 1.89
CA TRP A 519 -7.72 10.79 1.97
C TRP A 519 -8.71 10.66 0.80
N GLY A 520 -8.34 9.89 -0.23
CA GLY A 520 -9.15 9.76 -1.44
C GLY A 520 -9.31 11.11 -2.13
N PHE A 521 -10.49 11.37 -2.68
CA PHE A 521 -10.74 12.66 -3.35
C PHE A 521 -11.45 13.66 -2.43
N VAL A 522 -10.67 14.29 -1.55
CA VAL A 522 -11.11 15.49 -0.81
C VAL A 522 -11.08 16.68 -1.75
N ILE A 523 -12.25 17.26 -1.98
CA ILE A 523 -12.48 18.21 -3.07
C ILE A 523 -11.50 19.41 -2.95
N PHE A 524 -10.54 19.46 -3.88
CA PHE A 524 -9.58 20.54 -4.13
C PHE A 524 -8.52 20.84 -3.06
N ASN A 525 -8.25 19.96 -2.07
CA ASN A 525 -7.18 20.20 -1.08
C ASN A 525 -5.81 19.61 -1.46
N GLY A 526 -5.78 18.56 -2.30
CA GLY A 526 -4.55 17.87 -2.72
C GLY A 526 -3.88 17.00 -1.64
N LEU A 527 -4.44 16.91 -0.44
CA LEU A 527 -3.90 16.05 0.62
C LEU A 527 -4.10 14.60 0.19
N MET A 528 -3.01 13.87 -0.02
CA MET A 528 -3.02 12.49 -0.53
C MET A 528 -3.11 11.50 0.63
N ALA A 529 -2.22 11.64 1.61
CA ALA A 529 -2.17 10.75 2.76
C ALA A 529 -1.58 11.42 3.99
N SER A 530 -1.95 10.93 5.17
CA SER A 530 -1.33 11.29 6.45
C SER A 530 -0.91 10.02 7.22
N GLU A 531 0.23 10.05 7.89
CA GLU A 531 0.65 9.03 8.84
C GLU A 531 0.46 9.52 10.28
N ILE A 532 -0.25 8.71 11.06
CA ILE A 532 -0.55 8.96 12.47
C ILE A 532 0.20 7.94 13.31
N ASN A 533 1.04 8.42 14.23
CA ASN A 533 1.79 7.53 15.11
C ASN A 533 0.91 6.88 16.19
N ALA A 534 1.49 5.94 16.96
CA ALA A 534 0.80 5.23 18.05
C ALA A 534 0.25 6.12 19.18
N HIS A 535 0.61 7.40 19.23
CA HIS A 535 0.08 8.38 20.18
C HIS A 535 -1.04 9.25 19.59
N GLY A 536 -1.47 8.99 18.36
CA GLY A 536 -2.51 9.75 17.68
C GLY A 536 -2.03 11.08 17.10
N ALA A 537 -0.72 11.27 16.95
CA ALA A 537 -0.16 12.49 16.35
C ALA A 537 0.19 12.28 14.89
N ASP A 538 -0.15 13.26 14.06
CA ASP A 538 0.26 13.36 12.66
C ASP A 538 1.77 13.62 12.56
N VAL A 539 2.48 12.75 11.84
CA VAL A 539 3.95 12.75 11.68
C VAL A 539 4.41 12.93 10.23
N LEU A 540 3.52 12.76 9.26
CA LEU A 540 3.80 12.91 7.84
C LEU A 540 2.50 13.21 7.08
N ASP A 541 2.50 14.32 6.33
CA ASP A 541 1.54 14.57 5.26
C ASP A 541 2.21 14.44 3.90
N LEU A 542 1.57 13.71 2.98
CA LEU A 542 1.92 13.66 1.57
C LEU A 542 0.82 14.38 0.78
N SER A 543 1.19 15.34 -0.07
CA SER A 543 0.25 16.11 -0.87
C SER A 543 0.62 16.11 -2.35
N LEU A 544 -0.42 15.96 -3.17
CA LEU A 544 -0.43 16.18 -4.61
C LEU A 544 -0.88 17.62 -4.92
N PRO A 545 -0.72 18.10 -6.17
CA PRO A 545 -1.31 19.36 -6.58
C PRO A 545 -2.85 19.33 -6.44
N ALA A 546 -3.44 20.48 -6.14
CA ALA A 546 -4.89 20.59 -6.01
C ALA A 546 -5.63 20.08 -7.27
N GLY A 547 -6.67 19.28 -7.05
CA GLY A 547 -7.45 18.64 -8.12
C GLY A 547 -6.93 17.28 -8.57
N TYR A 548 -5.77 16.85 -8.09
CA TYR A 548 -5.31 15.46 -8.20
C TYR A 548 -5.61 14.70 -6.92
N ALA A 549 -5.86 13.40 -7.04
CA ALA A 549 -6.06 12.53 -5.89
C ALA A 549 -5.55 11.12 -6.17
N SER A 550 -5.31 10.41 -5.08
CA SER A 550 -5.01 8.98 -5.11
C SER A 550 -6.23 8.16 -4.75
N TYR A 551 -6.35 6.97 -5.35
CA TYR A 551 -7.41 6.02 -4.99
C TYR A 551 -7.21 5.48 -3.56
N ARG A 552 -6.00 5.01 -3.26
CA ARG A 552 -5.56 4.54 -1.93
C ARG A 552 -4.09 4.87 -1.73
N THR A 553 -3.64 4.96 -0.48
CA THR A 553 -2.23 5.08 -0.12
C THR A 553 -1.91 4.16 1.04
N VAL A 554 -1.32 3.00 0.73
CA VAL A 554 -1.01 1.96 1.71
C VAL A 554 0.48 2.01 2.05
N LYS A 555 0.81 1.88 3.34
CA LYS A 555 2.19 1.70 3.80
C LYS A 555 2.50 0.22 3.91
N VAL A 556 3.65 -0.18 3.34
CA VAL A 556 4.15 -1.55 3.42
C VAL A 556 5.52 -1.58 4.09
N PRO A 557 5.89 -2.69 4.75
CA PRO A 557 7.20 -2.81 5.37
C PRO A 557 8.35 -2.60 4.37
N PRO A 558 9.53 -2.15 4.83
CA PRO A 558 10.71 -2.02 3.97
C PRO A 558 11.07 -3.32 3.23
N THR A 559 10.73 -4.48 3.80
CA THR A 559 11.01 -5.81 3.26
C THR A 559 10.12 -6.23 2.09
N THR A 560 9.10 -5.43 1.74
CA THR A 560 8.20 -5.74 0.62
C THR A 560 8.89 -5.57 -0.73
N PHE A 561 9.85 -4.64 -0.79
CA PHE A 561 10.57 -4.32 -2.01
C PHE A 561 12.08 -4.28 -1.78
N ASP A 562 12.85 -4.81 -2.73
CA ASP A 562 14.27 -4.53 -2.83
C ASP A 562 14.46 -3.11 -3.38
N VAL A 563 15.10 -2.25 -2.58
CA VAL A 563 15.35 -0.85 -2.94
C VAL A 563 16.17 -0.70 -4.22
N ASP A 564 17.08 -1.64 -4.51
CA ASP A 564 17.90 -1.59 -5.72
C ASP A 564 17.09 -2.00 -6.96
N VAL A 565 16.06 -2.82 -6.79
CA VAL A 565 15.07 -3.09 -7.83
C VAL A 565 14.27 -1.82 -8.09
N LEU A 566 13.66 -1.22 -7.06
CA LEU A 566 12.91 0.04 -7.17
C LEU A 566 13.71 1.12 -7.89
N ARG A 567 14.97 1.33 -7.49
CA ARG A 567 15.87 2.32 -8.09
C ARG A 567 16.20 2.03 -9.54
N ARG A 568 16.50 0.77 -9.91
CA ARG A 568 16.90 0.44 -11.28
C ARG A 568 15.72 0.49 -12.25
N THR A 569 14.50 0.20 -11.78
CA THR A 569 13.31 0.07 -12.64
C THR A 569 12.33 1.26 -12.54
N ALA A 570 12.72 2.34 -11.86
CA ALA A 570 11.95 3.58 -11.85
C ALA A 570 11.79 4.18 -13.26
N GLY A 571 10.54 4.41 -13.66
CA GLY A 571 10.18 5.06 -14.92
C GLY A 571 10.12 4.12 -16.14
N SER A 572 10.21 2.80 -15.97
CA SER A 572 10.15 1.81 -17.05
C SER A 572 8.75 1.48 -17.57
#